data_AF-A0A4Y2UCU1-F1
#
_entry.id   AF-A0A4Y2UCU1-F1
#
_cell.length_a   1.000
_cell.length_b   1.000
_cell.length_c   1.000
_cell.angle_alpha   90.00
_cell.angle_beta   90.00
_cell.angle_gamma   90.00
#
_symmetry.space_group_name_H-M   'P 1'
#
loop_
_entity.id
_entity.type
_entity.pdbx_description
1 polymer ?
#
loop_
_entity_poly.entity_id
_entity_poly.type
_entity_poly.pdbx_seq_one_letter_code
_entity_poly.pdbx_strand_id
1 'polypeptide(L)'
;PSVRLTPSTILYSGKSPDGSHILRSAQYLHKELPVRIAHRVAGFRSLPFIVGCNPTILSVHELYIRAFYMLTEYPQITDFEVEKGYCELLQGLLDDHKDVVTQLAAGFRECRKHIKNEELVRNFLDRTLTSRLGLRMLAEHHLGLHNDNSNGNGNFVGVINVSMKLKDVIEKWADFVRQAAIHKYGKSPAIKLNGHINAVFPYIQAPLDYIIPELLKNAVRATVESHLDACEDSLPPVTITIANNDVDFIIR
;
A
#
# COMPACT_ATOMS: atom_id res chain seq x y z
N PRO A 1 8.41 20.44 -5.25
CA PRO A 1 7.04 19.92 -5.07
C PRO A 1 6.89 18.56 -5.75
N SER A 2 6.59 17.49 -5.00
CA SER A 2 6.34 16.16 -5.59
C SER A 2 5.04 16.17 -6.38
N VAL A 3 5.06 15.65 -7.61
CA VAL A 3 3.86 15.53 -8.46
C VAL A 3 2.80 14.68 -7.74
N ARG A 4 1.58 15.21 -7.63
CA ARG A 4 0.44 14.50 -7.06
C ARG A 4 0.04 13.39 -8.04
N LEU A 5 0.30 12.14 -7.67
CA LEU A 5 0.00 10.98 -8.50
C LEU A 5 -1.51 10.74 -8.47
N THR A 6 -2.19 10.97 -9.59
CA THR A 6 -3.53 10.43 -9.81
C THR A 6 -3.43 9.15 -10.63
N PRO A 7 -4.46 8.28 -10.61
CA PRO A 7 -4.56 7.17 -11.56
C PRO A 7 -4.37 7.64 -13.01
N SER A 8 -4.82 8.86 -13.35
CA SER A 8 -4.57 9.49 -14.65
C SER A 8 -3.11 9.89 -14.89
N THR A 9 -2.33 10.25 -13.86
CA THR A 9 -0.88 10.45 -13.98
C THR A 9 -0.13 9.12 -14.17
N ILE A 10 -0.63 8.03 -13.59
CA ILE A 10 -0.07 6.68 -13.72
C ILE A 10 -0.48 6.03 -15.06
N LEU A 11 -1.64 6.39 -15.61
CA LEU A 11 -2.14 5.98 -16.93
C LEU A 11 -1.34 6.54 -18.12
N TYR A 12 -0.22 7.23 -17.90
CA TYR A 12 0.65 7.72 -18.99
C TYR A 12 1.28 6.60 -19.83
N SER A 13 1.08 5.34 -19.44
CA SER A 13 1.51 4.14 -20.14
C SER A 13 0.49 3.68 -21.18
N GLY A 14 0.28 4.48 -22.23
CA GLY A 14 -0.30 3.93 -23.46
C GLY A 14 0.59 2.78 -23.94
N LYS A 15 0.04 1.57 -24.10
CA LYS A 15 0.80 0.40 -24.56
C LYS A 15 1.39 0.70 -25.93
N SER A 16 2.69 0.95 -25.98
CA SER A 16 3.41 1.07 -27.23
C SER A 16 3.88 -0.31 -27.69
N PRO A 17 3.64 -0.73 -28.95
CA PRO A 17 4.07 -2.03 -29.48
C PRO A 17 5.58 -2.26 -29.42
N ASP A 18 6.36 -1.18 -29.40
CA ASP A 18 7.82 -1.17 -29.34
C ASP A 18 8.39 -1.26 -27.90
N GLY A 19 7.54 -1.33 -26.87
CA GLY A 19 7.99 -1.34 -25.46
C GLY A 19 8.49 0.00 -24.94
N SER A 20 8.46 1.09 -25.73
CA SER A 20 8.97 2.42 -25.34
C SER A 20 8.29 3.01 -24.10
N HIS A 21 7.05 2.58 -23.80
CA HIS A 21 6.33 2.96 -22.59
C HIS A 21 7.00 2.44 -21.31
N ILE A 22 7.66 1.28 -21.36
CA ILE A 22 8.39 0.69 -20.23
C ILE A 22 9.63 1.53 -19.91
N LEU A 23 10.43 1.88 -20.93
CA LEU A 23 11.60 2.76 -20.76
C LEU A 23 11.22 4.14 -20.22
N ARG A 24 10.14 4.73 -20.73
CA ARG A 24 9.63 6.02 -20.22
C ARG A 24 9.19 5.92 -18.75
N SER A 25 8.52 4.82 -18.38
CA SER A 25 8.15 4.55 -16.98
C SER A 25 9.40 4.43 -16.10
N ALA A 26 10.39 3.65 -16.53
CA ALA A 26 11.64 3.46 -15.79
C ALA A 26 12.39 4.81 -15.59
N GLN A 27 12.52 5.60 -16.65
CA GLN A 27 13.16 6.92 -16.61
C GLN A 27 12.40 7.91 -15.71
N TYR A 28 11.07 7.83 -15.66
CA TYR A 28 10.26 8.61 -14.74
C TYR A 28 10.54 8.21 -13.27
N LEU A 29 10.55 6.91 -12.97
CA LEU A 29 10.90 6.39 -11.63
C LEU A 29 12.32 6.79 -11.22
N HIS A 30 13.29 6.67 -12.13
CA HIS A 30 14.69 7.06 -11.89
C HIS A 30 14.82 8.51 -11.42
N LYS A 31 13.99 9.42 -11.93
CA LYS A 31 13.95 10.83 -11.51
C LYS A 31 13.15 11.05 -10.22
N GLU A 32 12.01 10.38 -10.06
CA GLU A 32 11.06 10.66 -8.98
C GLU A 32 11.39 9.97 -7.65
N LEU A 33 11.82 8.70 -7.68
CA LEU A 33 12.03 7.91 -6.47
C LEU A 33 13.13 8.52 -5.56
N PRO A 34 14.31 8.94 -6.06
CA PRO A 34 15.33 9.57 -5.22
C PRO A 34 14.81 10.80 -4.47
N VAL A 35 14.04 11.66 -5.14
CA VAL A 35 13.48 12.89 -4.54
C VAL A 35 12.51 12.55 -3.40
N ARG A 36 11.63 11.58 -3.63
CA ARG A 36 10.65 11.12 -2.63
C ARG A 36 11.32 10.47 -1.42
N ILE A 37 12.34 9.64 -1.66
CA ILE A 37 13.15 9.02 -0.60
C ILE A 37 13.94 10.07 0.18
N ALA A 38 14.53 11.07 -0.48
CA ALA A 38 15.24 12.17 0.19
C ALA A 38 14.32 12.94 1.16
N HIS A 39 13.07 13.20 0.75
CA HIS A 39 12.08 13.78 1.66
C HIS A 39 11.71 12.87 2.85
N ARG A 40 11.90 11.55 2.77
CA ARG A 40 11.74 10.64 3.91
C ARG A 40 12.95 10.72 4.84
N VAL A 41 14.16 10.68 4.28
CA VAL A 41 15.40 10.87 5.05
C VAL A 41 15.37 12.19 5.83
N ALA A 42 14.96 13.29 5.18
CA ALA A 42 14.78 14.59 5.85
C ALA A 42 13.72 14.55 6.97
N GLY A 43 12.65 13.77 6.78
CA GLY A 43 11.64 13.52 7.80
C GLY A 43 12.22 12.83 9.04
N PHE A 44 13.02 11.78 8.86
CA PHE A 44 13.70 11.09 9.98
C PHE A 44 14.66 12.03 10.72
N ARG A 45 15.42 12.85 9.99
CA ARG A 45 16.32 13.86 10.58
C ARG A 45 15.60 14.96 11.36
N SER A 46 14.30 15.14 11.13
CA SER A 46 13.47 16.12 11.83
C SER A 46 12.77 15.55 13.07
N LEU A 47 12.92 14.24 13.35
CA LEU A 47 12.36 13.64 14.56
C LEU A 47 13.09 14.15 15.82
N PRO A 48 12.40 14.20 16.97
CA PRO A 48 13.05 14.47 18.24
C PRO A 48 14.23 13.52 18.48
N PHE A 49 15.36 14.05 18.94
CA PHE A 49 16.60 13.28 19.11
C PHE A 49 16.39 11.96 19.85
N ILE A 50 15.64 11.96 20.96
CA ILE A 50 15.34 10.75 21.75
C ILE A 50 14.56 9.67 20.97
N VAL A 51 13.77 10.07 19.98
CA VAL A 51 13.06 9.15 19.07
C VAL A 51 14.01 8.68 17.98
N GLY A 52 14.80 9.57 17.40
CA GLY A 52 15.76 9.24 16.35
C GLY A 52 16.89 8.31 16.81
N CYS A 53 17.24 8.33 18.10
CA CYS A 53 18.23 7.42 18.69
C CYS A 53 17.67 6.03 19.04
N ASN A 54 16.37 5.79 18.89
CA ASN A 54 15.83 4.43 19.06
C ASN A 54 16.43 3.51 18.00
N PRO A 55 17.00 2.34 18.37
CA PRO A 55 17.67 1.46 17.42
C PRO A 55 16.79 1.01 16.25
N THR A 56 15.50 0.79 16.47
CA THR A 56 14.56 0.40 15.42
C THR A 56 14.19 1.57 14.50
N ILE A 57 14.06 2.78 15.04
CA ILE A 57 13.85 3.98 14.20
C ILE A 57 15.11 4.28 13.38
N LEU A 58 16.29 4.13 13.98
CA LEU A 58 17.57 4.33 13.33
C LEU A 58 17.79 3.31 12.20
N SER A 59 17.47 2.03 12.41
CA SER A 59 17.59 1.03 11.35
C SER A 59 16.69 1.33 10.15
N VAL A 60 15.45 1.79 10.38
CA VAL A 60 14.57 2.24 9.30
C VAL A 60 15.14 3.48 8.60
N HIS A 61 15.71 4.43 9.35
CA HIS A 61 16.36 5.60 8.76
C HIS A 61 17.54 5.20 7.85
N GLU A 62 18.36 4.25 8.28
CA GLU A 62 19.46 3.69 7.48
C GLU A 62 18.97 2.97 6.23
N LEU A 63 17.85 2.24 6.30
CA LEU A 63 17.21 1.63 5.11
C LEU A 63 16.85 2.68 4.06
N TYR A 64 16.24 3.81 4.47
CA TYR A 64 15.92 4.90 3.55
C TYR A 64 17.16 5.59 2.99
N ILE A 65 18.23 5.74 3.78
CA ILE A 65 19.52 6.28 3.30
C ILE A 65 20.14 5.35 2.27
N ARG A 66 20.17 4.04 2.55
CA ARG A 66 20.68 3.02 1.61
C ARG A 66 19.89 3.02 0.31
N ALA A 67 18.56 3.03 0.40
CA ALA A 67 17.71 3.13 -0.78
C ALA A 67 17.98 4.39 -1.60
N PHE A 68 18.21 5.54 -0.93
CA PHE A 68 18.58 6.78 -1.61
C PHE A 68 19.86 6.60 -2.43
N TYR A 69 20.94 6.12 -1.81
CA TYR A 69 22.21 5.91 -2.50
C TYR A 69 22.07 4.95 -3.68
N MET A 70 21.43 3.79 -3.47
CA MET A 70 21.23 2.80 -4.53
C MET A 70 20.44 3.35 -5.72
N LEU A 71 19.45 4.21 -5.47
CA LEU A 71 18.66 4.85 -6.53
C LEU A 71 19.43 5.97 -7.24
N THR A 72 20.24 6.76 -6.51
CA THR A 72 21.00 7.88 -7.10
C THR A 72 22.24 7.44 -7.87
N GLU A 73 22.89 6.35 -7.44
CA GLU A 73 24.07 5.81 -8.09
C GLU A 73 23.72 4.92 -9.28
N TYR A 74 22.45 4.53 -9.43
CA TYR A 74 22.00 3.73 -10.55
C TYR A 74 22.21 4.49 -11.87
N PRO A 75 22.82 3.86 -12.90
CA PRO A 75 23.09 4.50 -14.18
C PRO A 75 21.81 5.02 -14.86
N GLN A 76 21.97 5.98 -15.76
CA GLN A 76 20.84 6.46 -16.56
C GLN A 76 20.27 5.33 -17.41
N ILE A 77 18.94 5.21 -17.41
CA ILE A 77 18.24 4.14 -18.11
C ILE A 77 18.11 4.50 -19.60
N THR A 78 19.02 3.96 -20.40
CA THR A 78 19.13 4.21 -21.85
C THR A 78 18.48 3.14 -22.72
N ASP A 79 18.42 1.91 -22.22
CA ASP A 79 18.01 0.72 -22.96
C ASP A 79 17.33 -0.30 -22.03
N PHE A 80 16.84 -1.39 -22.63
CA PHE A 80 16.10 -2.44 -21.92
C PHE A 80 16.99 -3.32 -21.03
N GLU A 81 18.30 -3.40 -21.27
CA GLU A 81 19.20 -4.18 -20.41
C GLU A 81 19.40 -3.46 -19.07
N VAL A 82 19.64 -2.14 -19.13
CA VAL A 82 19.73 -1.28 -17.94
C VAL A 82 18.38 -1.21 -17.22
N GLU A 83 17.27 -1.14 -17.96
CA GLU A 83 15.92 -1.14 -17.36
C GLU A 83 15.61 -2.45 -16.62
N LYS A 84 16.02 -3.60 -17.15
CA LYS A 84 15.84 -4.88 -16.47
C LYS A 84 16.60 -4.93 -15.15
N GLY A 85 17.86 -4.47 -15.13
CA GLY A 85 18.62 -4.35 -13.89
C GLY A 85 17.96 -3.38 -12.89
N TYR A 86 17.29 -2.34 -13.39
CA TYR A 86 16.55 -1.40 -12.55
C TYR A 86 15.32 -2.06 -11.91
N CYS A 87 14.62 -2.94 -12.65
CA CYS A 87 13.55 -3.75 -12.10
C CYS A 87 14.02 -4.66 -10.94
N GLU A 88 15.18 -5.29 -11.07
CA GLU A 88 15.78 -6.12 -10.02
C GLU A 88 16.11 -5.28 -8.78
N LEU A 89 16.69 -4.09 -8.97
CA LEU A 89 16.92 -3.13 -7.89
C LEU A 89 15.61 -2.77 -7.18
N LEU A 90 14.56 -2.42 -7.92
CA LEU A 90 13.27 -2.05 -7.35
C LEU A 90 12.62 -3.18 -6.56
N GLN A 91 12.70 -4.43 -7.05
CA GLN A 91 12.20 -5.60 -6.32
C GLN A 91 12.95 -5.79 -5.01
N GLY A 92 14.28 -5.68 -5.02
CA GLY A 92 15.09 -5.73 -3.80
C GLY A 92 14.70 -4.65 -2.79
N LEU A 93 14.55 -3.41 -3.24
CA LEU A 93 14.12 -2.31 -2.37
C LEU A 93 12.71 -2.52 -1.78
N LEU A 94 11.78 -3.08 -2.56
CA LEU A 94 10.44 -3.40 -2.08
C LEU A 94 10.43 -4.50 -0.99
N ASP A 95 11.29 -5.51 -1.12
CA ASP A 95 11.43 -6.58 -0.11
C ASP A 95 12.13 -6.06 1.15
N ASP A 96 13.25 -5.34 1.00
CA ASP A 96 14.00 -4.74 2.11
C ASP A 96 13.11 -3.84 2.99
N HIS A 97 12.11 -3.18 2.38
CA HIS A 97 11.22 -2.25 3.08
C HIS A 97 9.90 -2.87 3.54
N LYS A 98 9.69 -4.19 3.42
CA LYS A 98 8.39 -4.81 3.71
C LYS A 98 7.92 -4.60 5.16
N ASP A 99 8.83 -4.69 6.12
CA ASP A 99 8.53 -4.65 7.56
C ASP A 99 8.62 -3.24 8.18
N VAL A 100 8.89 -2.21 7.37
CA VAL A 100 9.09 -0.83 7.85
C VAL A 100 7.92 -0.32 8.69
N VAL A 101 6.67 -0.64 8.33
CA VAL A 101 5.50 -0.20 9.09
C VAL A 101 5.51 -0.81 10.51
N THR A 102 5.79 -2.10 10.61
CA THR A 102 5.88 -2.82 11.88
C THR A 102 7.04 -2.31 12.73
N GLN A 103 8.20 -2.08 12.12
CA GLN A 103 9.38 -1.52 12.79
C GLN A 103 9.12 -0.10 13.32
N LEU A 104 8.51 0.77 12.50
CA LEU A 104 8.11 2.10 12.96
C LEU A 104 7.13 2.03 14.12
N ALA A 105 6.09 1.19 14.02
CA ALA A 105 5.13 1.01 15.11
C ALA A 105 5.80 0.55 16.42
N ALA A 106 6.74 -0.39 16.34
CA ALA A 106 7.52 -0.86 17.49
C ALA A 106 8.38 0.26 18.09
N GLY A 107 9.18 0.96 17.28
CA GLY A 107 10.07 2.03 17.73
C GLY A 107 9.30 3.20 18.36
N PHE A 108 8.20 3.64 17.75
CA PHE A 108 7.36 4.71 18.32
C PHE A 108 6.67 4.27 19.62
N ARG A 109 6.28 3.00 19.74
CA ARG A 109 5.71 2.47 20.98
C ARG A 109 6.72 2.54 22.13
N GLU A 110 7.99 2.20 21.90
CA GLU A 110 9.05 2.27 22.91
C GLU A 110 9.38 3.71 23.31
N CYS A 111 9.36 4.63 22.34
CA CYS A 111 9.63 6.04 22.58
C CYS A 111 8.44 6.82 23.14
N ARG A 112 7.24 6.22 23.21
CA ARG A 112 5.97 6.92 23.53
C ARG A 112 6.06 7.78 24.80
N LYS A 113 6.69 7.27 25.86
CA LYS A 113 6.84 7.97 27.14
C LYS A 113 7.68 9.26 27.07
N HIS A 114 8.48 9.42 26.02
CA HIS A 114 9.36 10.58 25.81
C HIS A 114 8.82 11.57 24.77
N ILE A 115 7.71 11.23 24.09
CA ILE A 115 7.08 12.07 23.09
C ILE A 115 6.16 13.06 23.79
N LYS A 116 6.56 14.32 23.84
CA LYS A 116 5.73 15.41 24.41
C LYS A 116 4.68 15.93 23.44
N ASN A 117 4.98 15.88 22.15
CA ASN A 117 4.09 16.36 21.09
C ASN A 117 3.65 15.16 20.21
N GLU A 118 2.46 14.64 20.48
CA GLU A 118 1.88 13.53 19.72
C GLU A 118 1.53 13.93 18.27
N GLU A 119 1.21 15.21 18.03
CA GLU A 119 0.92 15.72 16.69
C GLU A 119 2.13 15.61 15.76
N LEU A 120 3.34 15.82 16.29
CA LEU A 120 4.56 15.63 15.52
C LEU A 120 4.67 14.19 15.01
N VAL A 121 4.44 13.21 15.88
CA VAL A 121 4.49 11.79 15.53
C VAL A 121 3.39 11.43 14.54
N ARG A 122 2.16 11.90 14.76
CA ARG A 122 1.04 11.71 13.83
C ARG A 122 1.39 12.25 12.45
N ASN A 123 1.81 13.51 12.35
CA ASN A 123 2.18 14.13 11.08
C ASN A 123 3.37 13.44 10.40
N PHE A 124 4.35 12.94 11.17
CA PHE A 124 5.45 12.15 10.64
C PHE A 124 4.94 10.82 10.06
N LEU A 125 4.14 10.07 10.81
CA LEU A 125 3.61 8.77 10.39
C LEU A 125 2.69 8.92 9.18
N ASP A 126 1.76 9.87 9.20
CA ASP A 126 0.84 10.16 8.09
C ASP A 126 1.63 10.43 6.80
N ARG A 127 2.63 11.32 6.87
CA ARG A 127 3.49 11.62 5.73
C ARG A 127 4.27 10.38 5.31
N THR A 128 4.97 9.72 6.23
CA THR A 128 5.87 8.59 5.92
C THR A 128 5.12 7.42 5.30
N LEU A 129 3.98 7.03 5.87
CA LEU A 129 3.17 5.91 5.40
C LEU A 129 2.49 6.21 4.06
N THR A 130 1.93 7.40 3.88
CA THR A 130 1.32 7.80 2.58
C THR A 130 2.37 7.89 1.47
N SER A 131 3.54 8.45 1.75
CA SER A 131 4.65 8.48 0.78
C SER A 131 5.18 7.09 0.47
N ARG A 132 5.25 6.19 1.45
CA ARG A 132 5.65 4.79 1.24
C ARG A 132 4.65 4.07 0.36
N LEU A 133 3.34 4.24 0.60
CA LEU A 133 2.30 3.68 -0.26
C LEU A 133 2.44 4.18 -1.69
N GLY A 134 2.63 5.49 -1.89
CA GLY A 134 2.83 6.07 -3.23
C GLY A 134 4.10 5.57 -3.94
N LEU A 135 5.21 5.43 -3.22
CA LEU A 135 6.45 4.85 -3.74
C LEU A 135 6.26 3.39 -4.17
N ARG A 136 5.62 2.58 -3.31
CA ARG A 136 5.31 1.18 -3.60
C ARG A 136 4.41 1.05 -4.83
N MET A 137 3.34 1.85 -4.90
CA MET A 137 2.44 1.86 -6.05
C MET A 137 3.16 2.20 -7.36
N LEU A 138 4.10 3.16 -7.36
CA LEU A 138 4.89 3.49 -8.55
C LEU A 138 5.80 2.33 -8.98
N ALA A 139 6.53 1.76 -8.04
CA ALA A 139 7.44 0.65 -8.30
C ALA A 139 6.68 -0.59 -8.79
N GLU A 140 5.62 -0.99 -8.09
CA GLU A 140 4.77 -2.12 -8.48
C GLU A 140 4.06 -1.88 -9.81
N HIS A 141 3.65 -0.63 -10.12
CA HIS A 141 3.09 -0.31 -11.43
C HIS A 141 4.09 -0.62 -12.54
N HIS A 142 5.31 -0.10 -12.42
CA HIS A 142 6.36 -0.31 -13.41
C HIS A 142 6.70 -1.79 -13.58
N LEU A 143 6.87 -2.53 -12.47
CA LEU A 143 7.10 -3.97 -12.49
C LEU A 143 5.93 -4.73 -13.14
N GLY A 144 4.69 -4.30 -12.89
CA GLY A 144 3.49 -4.89 -13.46
C GLY A 144 3.36 -4.70 -14.98
N LEU A 145 3.92 -3.63 -15.55
CA LEU A 145 3.88 -3.40 -17.01
C LEU A 145 4.55 -4.52 -17.81
N HIS A 146 5.51 -5.24 -17.22
CA HIS A 146 6.16 -6.40 -17.84
C HIS A 146 5.27 -7.66 -17.88
N ASN A 147 4.40 -7.82 -16.86
CA ASN A 147 3.50 -8.97 -16.74
C ASN A 147 2.35 -8.91 -17.77
N ASP A 148 1.95 -7.70 -18.16
CA ASP A 148 0.91 -7.47 -19.16
C ASP A 148 1.31 -7.96 -20.56
N ASN A 149 2.61 -8.02 -20.84
CA ASN A 149 3.14 -8.50 -22.12
C ASN A 149 3.28 -10.02 -22.18
N SER A 150 3.29 -10.71 -21.03
CA SER A 150 3.64 -12.14 -20.94
C SER A 150 2.45 -13.05 -20.62
N ASN A 151 1.45 -12.60 -19.87
CA ASN A 151 0.41 -13.50 -19.32
C ASN A 151 -1.03 -13.29 -19.81
N GLY A 152 -1.29 -12.42 -20.79
CA GLY A 152 -2.62 -12.36 -21.46
C GLY A 152 -3.83 -12.02 -20.58
N ASN A 153 -3.63 -11.76 -19.28
CA ASN A 153 -4.67 -11.28 -18.36
C ASN A 153 -4.98 -9.81 -18.68
N GLY A 154 -5.74 -9.60 -19.76
CA GLY A 154 -6.06 -8.28 -20.33
C GLY A 154 -6.86 -7.32 -19.44
N ASN A 155 -7.09 -7.66 -18.17
CA ASN A 155 -7.77 -6.80 -17.20
C ASN A 155 -6.84 -5.89 -16.41
N PHE A 156 -5.52 -6.03 -16.52
CA PHE A 156 -4.57 -5.18 -15.81
C PHE A 156 -3.72 -4.31 -16.76
N VAL A 157 -3.39 -3.12 -16.26
CA VAL A 157 -2.37 -2.22 -16.80
C VAL A 157 -1.44 -1.84 -15.65
N GLY A 158 -0.34 -2.59 -15.50
CA GLY A 158 0.45 -2.59 -14.27
C GLY A 158 -0.41 -2.92 -13.04
N VAL A 159 -0.46 -2.02 -12.05
CA VAL A 159 -1.31 -2.17 -10.85
C VAL A 159 -2.78 -1.75 -11.04
N ILE A 160 -3.14 -1.20 -12.21
CA ILE A 160 -4.51 -0.72 -12.47
C ILE A 160 -5.34 -1.89 -12.97
N ASN A 161 -6.41 -2.24 -12.27
CA ASN A 161 -7.41 -3.16 -12.77
C ASN A 161 -8.46 -2.37 -13.56
N VAL A 162 -8.55 -2.62 -14.86
CA VAL A 162 -9.44 -1.90 -15.81
C VAL A 162 -10.91 -2.23 -15.55
N SER A 163 -11.21 -3.43 -15.07
CA SER A 163 -12.57 -3.90 -14.81
C SER A 163 -12.66 -4.46 -13.39
N MET A 164 -12.34 -3.63 -12.40
CA MET A 164 -12.36 -4.06 -11.01
C MET A 164 -13.78 -4.25 -10.52
N LYS A 165 -14.11 -5.48 -10.11
CA LYS A 165 -15.31 -5.78 -9.33
C LYS A 165 -15.02 -5.52 -7.85
N LEU A 166 -15.61 -4.46 -7.29
CA LEU A 166 -15.36 -4.10 -5.89
C LEU A 166 -15.82 -5.20 -4.92
N LYS A 167 -16.91 -5.88 -5.25
CA LYS A 167 -17.44 -7.02 -4.48
C LYS A 167 -16.37 -8.09 -4.27
N ASP A 168 -15.71 -8.54 -5.34
CA ASP A 168 -14.72 -9.63 -5.29
C ASP A 168 -13.53 -9.27 -4.39
N VAL A 169 -13.12 -7.99 -4.39
CA VAL A 169 -12.05 -7.49 -3.51
C VAL A 169 -12.50 -7.55 -2.04
N ILE A 170 -13.73 -7.12 -1.74
CA ILE A 170 -14.28 -7.15 -0.38
C ILE A 170 -14.43 -8.59 0.10
N GLU A 171 -14.97 -9.49 -0.73
CA GLU A 171 -15.20 -10.90 -0.38
C GLU A 171 -13.89 -11.62 -0.09
N LYS A 172 -12.84 -11.42 -0.89
CA LYS A 172 -11.50 -11.94 -0.63
C LYS A 172 -11.01 -11.59 0.78
N TRP A 173 -11.15 -10.32 1.19
CA TRP A 173 -10.70 -9.88 2.52
C TRP A 173 -11.66 -10.26 3.64
N ALA A 174 -12.96 -10.36 3.36
CA ALA A 174 -13.95 -10.89 4.28
C ALA A 174 -13.65 -12.34 4.64
N ASP A 175 -13.33 -13.17 3.65
CA ASP A 175 -12.93 -14.57 3.87
C ASP A 175 -11.64 -14.67 4.69
N PHE A 176 -10.63 -13.85 4.36
CA PHE A 176 -9.38 -13.79 5.12
C PHE A 176 -9.63 -13.41 6.59
N VAL A 177 -10.41 -12.36 6.86
CA VAL A 177 -10.72 -11.90 8.21
C VAL A 177 -11.55 -12.94 8.96
N ARG A 178 -12.51 -13.59 8.30
CA ARG A 178 -13.32 -14.66 8.89
C ARG A 178 -12.44 -15.81 9.36
N GLN A 179 -11.52 -16.28 8.51
CA GLN A 179 -10.58 -17.34 8.87
C GLN A 179 -9.70 -16.95 10.06
N ALA A 180 -9.18 -15.72 10.07
CA ALA A 180 -8.38 -15.21 11.18
C ALA A 180 -9.18 -15.11 12.49
N ALA A 181 -10.45 -14.71 12.41
CA ALA A 181 -11.33 -14.62 13.57
C ALA A 181 -11.70 -16.01 14.12
N ILE A 182 -12.04 -16.96 13.25
CA ILE A 182 -12.29 -18.36 13.65
C ILE A 182 -11.06 -18.95 14.33
N HIS A 183 -9.86 -18.75 13.78
CA HIS A 183 -8.63 -19.24 14.39
C HIS A 183 -8.38 -18.65 15.80
N LYS A 184 -8.71 -17.37 16.02
CA LYS A 184 -8.43 -16.68 17.29
C LYS A 184 -9.53 -16.85 18.35
N TYR A 185 -10.79 -16.81 17.93
CA TYR A 185 -11.96 -16.74 18.81
C TYR A 185 -12.87 -17.97 18.72
N GLY A 186 -12.64 -18.88 17.77
CA GLY A 186 -13.47 -20.05 17.51
C GLY A 186 -14.79 -19.77 16.78
N LYS A 187 -15.10 -18.50 16.50
CA LYS A 187 -16.35 -18.06 15.85
C LYS A 187 -16.15 -16.76 15.07
N SER A 188 -17.02 -16.49 14.09
CA SER A 188 -17.02 -15.22 13.35
C SER A 188 -18.43 -14.79 12.93
N PRO A 189 -18.79 -13.50 13.00
CA PRO A 189 -20.09 -13.04 12.52
C PRO A 189 -20.19 -13.20 11.00
N ALA A 190 -21.40 -13.45 10.51
CA ALA A 190 -21.67 -13.43 9.07
C ALA A 190 -21.40 -12.03 8.49
N ILE A 191 -20.73 -11.96 7.34
CA ILE A 191 -20.47 -10.71 6.61
C ILE A 191 -21.46 -10.63 5.45
N LYS A 192 -22.31 -9.62 5.43
CA LYS A 192 -23.38 -9.43 4.43
C LYS A 192 -23.08 -8.20 3.56
N LEU A 193 -23.10 -8.38 2.24
CA LEU A 193 -22.90 -7.27 1.29
C LEU A 193 -24.24 -6.82 0.69
N ASN A 194 -24.46 -5.51 0.59
CA ASN A 194 -25.62 -4.92 -0.08
C ASN A 194 -25.25 -3.63 -0.85
N GLY A 195 -26.24 -3.05 -1.55
CA GLY A 195 -26.05 -1.87 -2.40
C GLY A 195 -25.62 -2.22 -3.83
N HIS A 196 -24.70 -1.45 -4.40
CA HIS A 196 -24.19 -1.61 -5.77
C HIS A 196 -23.18 -2.76 -5.89
N ILE A 197 -23.60 -3.99 -5.58
CA ILE A 197 -22.73 -5.19 -5.58
C ILE A 197 -22.16 -5.56 -6.96
N ASN A 198 -22.79 -5.08 -8.04
CA ASN A 198 -22.36 -5.29 -9.42
C ASN A 198 -21.50 -4.12 -9.95
N ALA A 199 -21.03 -3.22 -9.07
CA ALA A 199 -20.19 -2.10 -9.47
C ALA A 199 -18.86 -2.61 -10.06
N VAL A 200 -18.60 -2.17 -11.30
CA VAL A 200 -17.35 -2.44 -12.02
C VAL A 200 -16.80 -1.12 -12.52
N PHE A 201 -15.56 -0.82 -12.17
CA PHE A 201 -14.89 0.41 -12.61
C PHE A 201 -13.36 0.23 -12.60
N PRO A 202 -12.61 1.02 -13.39
CA PRO A 202 -11.15 1.01 -13.33
C PRO A 202 -10.65 1.56 -11.98
N TYR A 203 -9.79 0.82 -11.28
CA TYR A 203 -9.21 1.28 -10.02
C TYR A 203 -7.88 0.60 -9.67
N ILE A 204 -7.14 1.21 -8.74
CA ILE A 204 -5.91 0.63 -8.19
C ILE A 204 -6.28 -0.15 -6.93
N GLN A 205 -6.04 -1.47 -6.91
CA GLN A 205 -6.45 -2.34 -5.81
C GLN A 205 -5.62 -2.17 -4.53
N ALA A 206 -4.35 -1.78 -4.64
CA ALA A 206 -3.41 -1.77 -3.53
C ALA A 206 -3.91 -1.01 -2.27
N PRO A 207 -4.50 0.20 -2.35
CA PRO A 207 -5.08 0.86 -1.16
C PRO A 207 -6.20 0.06 -0.49
N LEU A 208 -7.04 -0.62 -1.27
CA LEU A 208 -8.14 -1.43 -0.74
C LEU A 208 -7.61 -2.66 0.00
N ASP A 209 -6.54 -3.26 -0.52
CA ASP A 209 -5.85 -4.38 0.12
C ASP A 209 -5.25 -4.03 1.49
N TYR A 210 -4.98 -2.75 1.75
CA TYR A 210 -4.58 -2.27 3.09
C TYR A 210 -5.77 -1.91 3.98
N ILE A 211 -6.80 -1.25 3.44
CA ILE A 211 -7.86 -0.63 4.25
C ILE A 211 -8.91 -1.66 4.67
N ILE A 212 -9.42 -2.46 3.73
CA ILE A 212 -10.55 -3.37 3.94
C ILE A 212 -10.27 -4.38 5.07
N PRO A 213 -9.14 -5.13 5.08
CA PRO A 213 -8.91 -6.11 6.15
C PRO A 213 -8.78 -5.46 7.53
N GLU A 214 -8.25 -4.25 7.64
CA GLU A 214 -8.14 -3.55 8.93
C GLU A 214 -9.51 -3.13 9.48
N LEU A 215 -10.38 -2.57 8.63
CA LEU A 215 -11.75 -2.24 9.03
C LEU A 215 -12.55 -3.48 9.43
N LEU A 216 -12.44 -4.55 8.63
CA LEU A 216 -13.15 -5.80 8.91
C LEU A 216 -12.64 -6.48 10.18
N LYS A 217 -11.32 -6.53 10.42
CA LYS A 217 -10.77 -7.04 11.68
C LYS A 217 -11.32 -6.29 12.88
N ASN A 218 -11.42 -4.96 12.80
CA ASN A 218 -11.98 -4.15 13.88
C ASN A 218 -13.47 -4.44 14.12
N ALA A 219 -14.29 -4.47 13.07
CA ALA A 219 -15.72 -4.75 13.16
C ALA A 219 -16.01 -6.16 13.70
N VAL A 220 -15.31 -7.18 13.17
CA VAL A 220 -15.44 -8.57 13.61
C VAL A 220 -14.98 -8.73 15.06
N ARG A 221 -13.83 -8.15 15.42
CA ARG A 221 -13.32 -8.18 16.80
C ARG A 221 -14.32 -7.58 17.78
N ALA A 222 -14.82 -6.37 17.50
CA ALA A 222 -15.78 -5.68 18.36
C ALA A 222 -17.07 -6.49 18.53
N THR A 223 -17.55 -7.14 17.47
CA THR A 223 -18.75 -7.98 17.48
C THR A 223 -18.55 -9.21 18.37
N VAL A 224 -17.43 -9.92 18.20
CA VAL A 224 -17.14 -11.14 18.95
C VAL A 224 -16.87 -10.83 20.43
N GLU A 225 -16.07 -9.80 20.73
CA GLU A 225 -15.71 -9.43 22.09
C GLU A 225 -16.88 -8.85 22.90
N SER A 226 -17.92 -8.32 22.23
CA SER A 226 -19.17 -7.87 22.89
C SER A 226 -20.20 -8.98 23.10
N HIS A 227 -20.01 -10.16 22.49
CA HIS A 227 -20.92 -11.29 22.52
C HIS A 227 -20.17 -12.60 22.84
N LEU A 228 -19.37 -12.59 23.91
CA LEU A 228 -18.51 -13.72 24.28
C LEU A 228 -19.30 -15.00 24.55
N ASP A 229 -20.45 -14.89 25.22
CA ASP A 229 -21.30 -16.03 25.61
C ASP A 229 -22.25 -16.49 24.50
N ALA A 230 -22.37 -15.72 23.42
CA ALA A 230 -23.25 -16.03 22.31
C ALA A 230 -22.66 -17.14 21.42
N CYS A 231 -23.50 -18.05 20.93
CA CYS A 231 -23.13 -18.95 19.83
C CYS A 231 -22.85 -18.16 18.54
N GLU A 232 -22.16 -18.78 17.58
CA GLU A 232 -21.84 -18.14 16.30
C GLU A 232 -23.09 -17.65 15.56
N ASP A 233 -24.15 -18.46 15.55
CA ASP A 233 -25.41 -18.15 14.87
C ASP A 233 -26.18 -16.96 15.48
N SER A 234 -25.89 -16.59 16.73
CA SER A 234 -26.51 -15.45 17.39
C SER A 234 -25.67 -14.17 17.33
N LEU A 235 -24.50 -14.20 16.69
CA LEU A 235 -23.71 -13.00 16.44
C LEU A 235 -24.40 -12.09 15.42
N PRO A 236 -24.50 -10.77 15.69
CA PRO A 236 -25.05 -9.84 14.72
C PRO A 236 -24.12 -9.77 13.48
N PRO A 237 -24.68 -9.75 12.26
CA PRO A 237 -23.87 -9.75 11.06
C PRO A 237 -23.18 -8.39 10.83
N VAL A 238 -21.95 -8.42 10.33
CA VAL A 238 -21.27 -7.23 9.83
C VAL A 238 -21.83 -6.93 8.44
N THR A 239 -22.51 -5.79 8.29
CA THR A 239 -23.13 -5.40 7.01
C THR A 239 -22.24 -4.39 6.31
N ILE A 240 -21.88 -4.68 5.05
CA ILE A 240 -21.09 -3.82 4.18
C ILE A 240 -22.01 -3.28 3.08
N THR A 241 -22.10 -1.96 2.96
CA THR A 241 -22.87 -1.31 1.90
C THR A 241 -21.92 -0.69 0.87
N ILE A 242 -22.08 -1.09 -0.38
CA ILE A 242 -21.36 -0.50 -1.51
C ILE A 242 -22.27 0.55 -2.17
N ALA A 243 -21.77 1.78 -2.30
CA ALA A 243 -22.36 2.80 -3.15
C ALA A 243 -21.33 3.26 -4.18
N ASN A 244 -21.77 3.47 -5.41
CA ASN A 244 -20.93 3.85 -6.54
C ASN A 244 -21.68 4.90 -7.36
N ASN A 245 -21.00 5.99 -7.70
CA ASN A 245 -21.50 7.07 -8.55
C ASN A 245 -20.38 7.54 -9.50
N ASP A 246 -20.65 8.56 -10.30
CA ASP A 246 -19.69 9.05 -11.32
C ASP A 246 -18.48 9.81 -10.74
N VAL A 247 -18.52 10.17 -9.45
CA VAL A 247 -17.47 10.93 -8.75
C VAL A 247 -16.63 10.03 -7.86
N ASP A 248 -17.27 9.18 -7.06
CA ASP A 248 -16.63 8.31 -6.09
C ASP A 248 -17.38 7.00 -5.84
N PHE A 249 -16.75 6.14 -5.03
CA PHE A 249 -17.40 4.99 -4.44
C PHE A 249 -17.21 5.02 -2.92
N ILE A 250 -18.18 4.47 -2.21
CA ILE A 250 -18.24 4.44 -0.76
C ILE A 250 -18.41 2.99 -0.32
N ILE A 251 -17.61 2.60 0.67
CA ILE A 251 -17.75 1.35 1.40
C ILE A 251 -18.10 1.74 2.84
N ARG A 252 -19.29 1.36 3.28
CA ARG A 252 -19.76 1.59 4.66
C ARG A 252 -19.83 0.28 5.40
#